data_AF-A0A3A0C9W2-F1
#
_entry.id   AF-A0A3A0C9W2-F1
#
_cell.length_a   1.000
_cell.length_b   1.000
_cell.length_c   1.000
_cell.angle_alpha   90.00
_cell.angle_beta   90.00
_cell.angle_gamma   90.00
#
_symmetry.space_group_name_H-M   'P 1'
#
loop_
_entity.id
_entity.type
_entity.pdbx_description
1 polymer ?
#
loop_
_entity_poly.entity_id
_entity_poly.type
_entity_poly.pdbx_seq_one_letter_code
_entity_poly.pdbx_strand_id
1 'polypeptide(L)'
;MLLVLAASTLGGATVPANAGAISIDRWGLETLVFDSVERLADGSYDVEMPFQTQHHVVNGVSEAVSFFDFSMSPDTASFLIQASHTAFDGNGGTRSFSGGNIHVTPSVDLLLTATGTYAYDMPGWDMDVHYALVVSDSAFQERFVQSFGDSTFKGPTSGIFSLSGTDILPAGETSIIRYIMYIDGFGSSGLLASGSGEIHFSLAAVPECSTLALLAFGMACLRKPRRRLRLEA
;
A
#
# COMPACT_ATOMS: atom_id res chain seq x y z
N MET A 1 3.95 16.07 -33.87
CA MET A 1 3.52 15.37 -32.64
C MET A 1 3.63 16.39 -31.53
N LEU A 2 2.50 16.78 -30.93
CA LEU A 2 2.43 17.89 -29.98
C LEU A 2 2.92 17.38 -28.62
N LEU A 3 4.08 17.87 -28.18
CA LEU A 3 4.69 17.52 -26.89
C LEU A 3 3.98 18.35 -25.80
N VAL A 4 3.09 17.72 -25.03
CA VAL A 4 2.50 18.35 -23.84
C VAL A 4 3.36 17.96 -22.65
N LEU A 5 4.38 18.78 -22.33
CA LEU A 5 5.09 18.67 -21.05
C LEU A 5 4.24 19.35 -19.98
N ALA A 6 3.57 18.55 -19.15
CA ALA A 6 3.07 19.01 -17.86
C ALA A 6 4.07 18.56 -16.77
N ALA A 7 5.20 19.25 -16.67
CA ALA A 7 6.06 19.13 -15.50
C ALA A 7 5.51 20.06 -14.42
N SER A 8 4.68 19.53 -13.51
CA SER A 8 4.28 20.23 -12.29
C SER A 8 4.99 19.61 -11.10
N THR A 9 6.19 20.11 -10.78
CA THR A 9 6.74 20.01 -9.42
C THR A 9 6.31 21.26 -8.66
N LEU A 10 5.16 21.18 -7.99
CA LEU A 10 4.79 22.12 -6.95
C LEU A 10 4.89 21.36 -5.63
N GLY A 11 5.83 21.76 -4.79
CA GLY A 11 5.85 21.36 -3.39
C GLY A 11 4.79 22.18 -2.67
N GLY A 12 3.56 21.71 -2.65
CA GLY A 12 2.53 22.25 -1.77
C GLY A 12 2.73 21.76 -0.36
N ALA A 13 2.37 22.63 0.57
CA ALA A 13 2.29 22.26 1.97
C ALA A 13 1.25 21.14 2.11
N THR A 14 1.70 19.92 2.43
CA THR A 14 0.80 18.83 2.82
C THR A 14 0.13 19.24 4.13
N VAL A 15 -1.19 19.44 4.11
CA VAL A 15 -1.95 19.71 5.34
C VAL A 15 -2.00 18.40 6.12
N PRO A 16 -1.49 18.35 7.37
CA PRO A 16 -1.53 17.12 8.15
C PRO A 16 -2.97 16.71 8.40
N ALA A 17 -3.31 15.46 8.09
CA ALA A 17 -4.62 14.91 8.39
C ALA A 17 -4.57 14.32 9.80
N ASN A 18 -5.29 14.94 10.72
CA ASN A 18 -5.34 14.55 12.13
C ASN A 18 -6.73 14.01 12.48
N ALA A 19 -6.78 12.83 13.09
CA ALA A 19 -7.97 12.34 13.75
C ALA A 19 -7.57 11.58 15.01
N GLY A 20 -7.88 12.16 16.17
CA GLY A 20 -7.64 11.53 17.48
C GLY A 20 -6.19 11.09 17.64
N ALA A 21 -5.96 9.78 17.59
CA ALA A 21 -4.67 9.17 17.85
C ALA A 21 -3.75 9.04 16.62
N ILE A 22 -4.24 9.41 15.44
CA ILE A 22 -3.55 9.24 14.15
C ILE A 22 -3.26 10.62 13.54
N SER A 23 -1.98 10.88 13.28
CA SER A 23 -1.52 11.99 12.42
C SER A 23 -0.88 11.42 11.16
N ILE A 24 -1.38 11.84 9.99
CA ILE A 24 -0.70 11.66 8.71
C ILE A 24 0.01 12.98 8.39
N ASP A 25 1.32 12.98 8.52
CA ASP A 25 2.13 14.19 8.39
C ASP A 25 2.44 14.51 6.93
N ARG A 26 2.62 13.44 6.14
CA ARG A 26 2.94 13.51 4.71
C ARG A 26 2.47 12.24 4.03
N TRP A 27 2.05 12.38 2.78
CA TRP A 27 1.75 11.27 1.89
C TRP A 27 2.03 11.67 0.44
N GLY A 28 2.68 10.77 -0.28
CA GLY A 28 2.94 10.89 -1.71
C GLY A 28 2.42 9.66 -2.42
N LEU A 29 1.65 9.86 -3.48
CA LEU A 29 1.13 8.80 -4.34
C LEU A 29 1.63 9.01 -5.76
N GLU A 30 2.00 7.92 -6.40
CA GLU A 30 2.65 7.90 -7.70
C GLU A 30 1.98 6.87 -8.58
N THR A 31 1.62 7.28 -9.80
CA THR A 31 1.13 6.40 -10.85
C THR A 31 1.89 6.80 -12.10
N LEU A 32 2.66 5.90 -12.71
CA LEU A 32 3.64 6.28 -13.73
C LEU A 32 3.71 5.22 -14.83
N VAL A 33 3.96 5.66 -16.07
CA VAL A 33 4.39 4.81 -17.17
C VAL A 33 5.62 5.43 -17.82
N PHE A 34 6.78 4.80 -17.70
CA PHE A 34 8.00 5.33 -18.31
C PHE A 34 8.71 4.27 -19.12
N ASP A 35 9.31 4.70 -20.24
CA ASP A 35 10.20 3.84 -21.02
C ASP A 35 11.67 4.13 -20.64
N SER A 36 12.57 3.24 -21.03
CA SER A 36 14.00 3.35 -20.71
C SER A 36 14.70 4.58 -21.32
N VAL A 37 14.08 5.23 -22.29
CA VAL A 37 14.67 6.30 -23.11
C VAL A 37 14.15 7.68 -22.68
N GLU A 38 12.88 7.75 -22.28
CA GLU A 38 12.15 8.93 -21.83
C GLU A 38 11.42 8.59 -20.54
N ARG A 39 11.87 9.22 -19.45
CA ARG A 39 11.16 9.19 -18.17
C ARG A 39 9.92 10.10 -18.28
N LEU A 40 8.90 9.64 -18.99
CA LEU A 40 7.57 10.23 -19.00
C LEU A 40 6.91 9.94 -17.64
N ALA A 41 7.34 10.66 -16.62
CA ALA A 41 6.73 10.60 -15.30
C ALA A 41 5.53 11.55 -15.28
N ASP A 42 4.33 11.03 -15.54
CA ASP A 42 3.09 11.79 -15.30
C ASP A 42 2.54 11.38 -13.95
N GLY A 43 2.91 12.09 -12.87
CA GLY A 43 2.15 12.01 -11.62
C GLY A 43 2.85 11.47 -10.38
N SER A 44 3.92 12.12 -9.95
CA SER A 44 4.25 12.13 -8.52
C SER A 44 3.47 13.28 -7.88
N TYR A 45 2.49 12.94 -7.04
CA TYR A 45 1.66 13.93 -6.36
C TYR A 45 1.95 13.85 -4.87
N ASP A 46 2.57 14.89 -4.31
CA ASP A 46 2.31 15.22 -2.91
C ASP A 46 0.81 15.54 -2.86
N VAL A 47 0.04 14.85 -2.01
CA VAL A 47 -1.41 15.06 -1.99
C VAL A 47 -1.70 16.47 -1.47
N GLU A 48 -1.94 17.36 -2.41
CA GLU A 48 -2.53 18.67 -2.19
C GLU A 48 -4.04 18.57 -2.36
N MET A 49 -4.78 19.15 -1.42
CA MET A 49 -6.24 19.20 -1.55
C MET A 49 -6.63 20.11 -2.71
N PRO A 50 -7.56 19.70 -3.61
CA PRO A 50 -8.38 18.49 -3.54
C PRO A 50 -7.66 17.23 -4.05
N PHE A 51 -7.71 16.18 -3.23
CA PHE A 51 -7.20 14.84 -3.56
C PHE A 51 -7.98 14.19 -4.72
N GLN A 52 -7.26 13.73 -5.75
CA GLN A 52 -7.85 12.88 -6.78
C GLN A 52 -7.81 11.42 -6.33
N THR A 53 -8.98 10.78 -6.26
CA THR A 53 -9.09 9.36 -5.86
C THR A 53 -8.70 8.40 -6.97
N GLN A 54 -8.37 8.89 -8.17
CA GLN A 54 -8.00 8.07 -9.31
C GLN A 54 -6.94 8.77 -10.16
N HIS A 55 -5.87 8.05 -10.48
CA HIS A 55 -4.84 8.48 -11.42
C HIS A 55 -4.82 7.51 -12.61
N HIS A 56 -4.56 8.04 -13.80
CA HIS A 56 -4.50 7.25 -15.03
C HIS A 56 -3.46 7.86 -15.97
N VAL A 57 -2.45 7.07 -16.32
CA VAL A 57 -1.34 7.45 -17.18
C VAL A 57 -1.24 6.47 -18.34
N VAL A 58 -1.05 7.00 -19.55
CA VAL A 58 -0.95 6.20 -20.78
C VAL A 58 0.26 6.65 -21.59
N ASN A 59 1.08 5.70 -22.02
CA ASN A 59 2.17 5.91 -22.98
C ASN A 59 2.12 4.82 -24.07
N GLY A 60 1.59 5.17 -25.24
CA GLY A 60 1.40 4.21 -26.34
C GLY A 60 0.40 3.11 -25.97
N VAL A 61 0.89 1.87 -25.88
CA VAL A 61 0.10 0.69 -25.47
C VAL A 61 0.21 0.42 -23.97
N SER A 62 1.18 1.04 -23.30
CA SER A 62 1.40 0.88 -21.87
C SER A 62 0.50 1.83 -21.07
N GLU A 63 -0.03 1.35 -19.95
CA GLU A 63 -0.93 2.12 -19.09
C GLU A 63 -0.70 1.79 -17.62
N ALA A 64 -0.96 2.76 -16.75
CA ALA A 64 -1.04 2.59 -15.30
C ALA A 64 -2.29 3.31 -14.78
N VAL A 65 -3.13 2.58 -14.06
CA VAL A 65 -4.32 3.11 -13.40
C VAL A 65 -4.20 2.82 -11.91
N SER A 66 -4.42 3.83 -11.07
CA SER A 66 -4.51 3.66 -9.63
C SER A 66 -5.80 4.27 -9.10
N PHE A 67 -6.45 3.58 -8.18
CA PHE A 67 -7.58 4.08 -7.41
C PHE A 67 -7.22 4.07 -5.93
N PHE A 68 -7.61 5.13 -5.22
CA PHE A 68 -7.30 5.35 -3.82
C PHE A 68 -8.59 5.68 -3.06
N ASP A 69 -8.90 4.86 -2.05
CA ASP A 69 -9.96 5.13 -1.09
C ASP A 69 -9.35 5.22 0.31
N PHE A 70 -9.49 6.39 0.92
CA PHE A 70 -8.97 6.72 2.23
C PHE A 70 -10.11 7.14 3.14
N SER A 71 -10.20 6.47 4.29
CA SER A 71 -11.10 6.87 5.37
C SER A 71 -10.36 6.92 6.69
N MET A 72 -10.70 7.93 7.50
CA MET A 72 -10.08 8.14 8.80
C MET A 72 -11.11 8.60 9.81
N SER A 73 -10.99 8.07 11.02
CA SER A 73 -11.73 8.41 12.23
C SER A 73 -10.75 8.62 13.38
N PRO A 74 -11.18 9.11 14.55
CA PRO A 74 -10.28 9.38 15.67
C PRO A 74 -9.42 8.18 16.13
N ASP A 75 -9.93 6.96 15.96
CA ASP A 75 -9.29 5.75 16.49
C ASP A 75 -8.86 4.78 15.38
N THR A 76 -9.25 5.04 14.13
CA THR A 76 -8.98 4.15 13.00
C THR A 76 -8.68 4.90 11.71
N ALA A 77 -7.80 4.34 10.89
CA ALA A 77 -7.62 4.76 9.50
C ALA A 77 -7.64 3.53 8.60
N SER A 78 -8.13 3.68 7.37
CA SER A 78 -8.20 2.62 6.37
C SER A 78 -7.79 3.18 5.02
N PHE A 79 -6.90 2.46 4.34
CA PHE A 79 -6.32 2.82 3.06
C PHE A 79 -6.48 1.65 2.10
N LEU A 80 -7.29 1.84 1.07
CA LEU A 80 -7.41 0.91 -0.05
C LEU A 80 -6.73 1.53 -1.27
N ILE A 81 -5.74 0.83 -1.80
CA ILE A 81 -5.08 1.15 -3.05
C ILE A 81 -5.39 0.03 -4.02
N GLN A 82 -5.98 0.35 -5.17
CA GLN A 82 -6.17 -0.59 -6.26
C GLN A 82 -5.35 -0.12 -7.45
N ALA A 83 -4.76 -1.04 -8.20
CA ALA A 83 -3.97 -0.70 -9.35
C ALA A 83 -4.15 -1.68 -10.50
N SER A 84 -4.02 -1.17 -11.73
CA SER A 84 -3.99 -1.93 -12.97
C SER A 84 -2.86 -1.43 -13.84
N HIS A 85 -2.11 -2.35 -14.41
CA HIS A 85 -0.87 -2.11 -15.12
C HIS A 85 -0.89 -2.86 -16.44
N THR A 86 -0.50 -2.17 -17.50
CA THR A 86 -0.14 -2.77 -18.78
C THR A 86 1.21 -2.22 -19.19
N ALA A 87 2.18 -3.09 -19.48
CA ALA A 87 3.52 -2.71 -19.90
C ALA A 87 3.85 -3.40 -21.23
N PHE A 88 4.08 -2.59 -22.26
CA PHE A 88 4.51 -3.02 -23.59
C PHE A 88 5.99 -2.68 -23.81
N ASP A 89 6.83 -3.67 -24.13
CA ASP A 89 8.22 -3.38 -24.51
C ASP A 89 8.28 -2.92 -25.97
N GLY A 90 8.40 -1.61 -26.17
CA GLY A 90 8.44 -0.99 -27.50
C GLY A 90 9.85 -0.81 -28.08
N ASN A 91 10.89 -0.75 -27.24
CA ASN A 91 12.32 -0.60 -27.60
C ASN A 91 13.16 -0.26 -26.34
N GLY A 92 13.51 -1.25 -25.52
CA GLY A 92 14.46 -1.07 -24.41
C GLY A 92 13.84 -1.08 -23.03
N GLY A 93 12.56 -1.41 -22.94
CA GLY A 93 11.85 -1.64 -21.70
C GLY A 93 10.92 -0.49 -21.28
N THR A 94 9.81 -0.89 -20.68
CA THR A 94 8.75 0.00 -20.19
C THR A 94 8.32 -0.47 -18.81
N ARG A 95 8.21 0.47 -17.86
CA ARG A 95 7.66 0.24 -16.53
C ARG A 95 6.28 0.86 -16.44
N SER A 96 5.31 0.09 -15.98
CA SER A 96 4.02 0.58 -15.47
C SER A 96 4.02 0.43 -13.95
N PHE A 97 3.78 1.52 -13.21
CA PHE A 97 4.06 1.62 -11.78
C PHE A 97 2.95 2.35 -11.01
N SER A 98 2.61 1.83 -9.84
CA SER A 98 1.81 2.47 -8.80
C SER A 98 2.56 2.33 -7.49
N GLY A 99 2.78 3.42 -6.77
CA GLY A 99 3.48 3.38 -5.51
C GLY A 99 3.24 4.62 -4.68
N GLY A 100 3.71 4.59 -3.44
CA GLY A 100 3.57 5.75 -2.58
C GLY A 100 4.11 5.50 -1.19
N ASN A 101 4.26 6.59 -0.46
CA ASN A 101 4.74 6.60 0.91
C ASN A 101 3.75 7.38 1.77
N ILE A 102 3.36 6.83 2.91
CA ILE A 102 2.52 7.48 3.92
C ILE A 102 3.31 7.57 5.22
N HIS A 103 3.53 8.80 5.69
CA HIS A 103 4.20 9.10 6.94
C HIS A 103 3.16 9.26 8.03
N VAL A 104 3.26 8.42 9.06
CA VAL A 104 2.33 8.39 10.18
C VAL A 104 3.11 8.61 11.46
N THR A 105 2.68 9.57 12.28
CA THR A 105 3.22 9.77 13.64
C THR A 105 2.08 9.57 14.65
N PRO A 106 1.95 8.37 15.23
CA PRO A 106 0.88 8.08 16.17
C PRO A 106 1.05 8.79 17.51
N SER A 107 -0.04 9.15 18.18
CA SER A 107 0.02 9.61 19.59
C SER A 107 -0.11 8.46 20.61
N VAL A 108 -0.51 7.27 20.14
CA VAL A 108 -0.60 6.01 20.89
C VAL A 108 -0.08 4.88 20.00
N ASP A 109 0.23 3.72 20.57
CA ASP A 109 0.61 2.57 19.75
C ASP A 109 -0.56 2.18 18.83
N LEU A 110 -0.29 2.05 17.53
CA LEU A 110 -1.27 1.61 16.54
C LEU A 110 -0.94 0.20 16.06
N LEU A 111 -1.97 -0.63 15.93
CA LEU A 111 -1.90 -1.89 15.21
C LEU A 111 -2.12 -1.59 13.72
N LEU A 112 -1.09 -1.82 12.92
CA LEU A 112 -1.20 -1.93 11.47
C LEU A 112 -1.66 -3.33 11.12
N THR A 113 -2.70 -3.44 10.30
CA THR A 113 -3.13 -4.69 9.66
C THR A 113 -3.15 -4.47 8.16
N ALA A 114 -2.54 -5.37 7.41
CA ALA A 114 -2.46 -5.27 5.96
C ALA A 114 -2.83 -6.58 5.28
N THR A 115 -3.54 -6.46 4.16
CA THR A 115 -3.87 -7.56 3.25
C THR A 115 -3.82 -7.04 1.83
N GLY A 116 -3.65 -7.93 0.87
CA GLY A 116 -3.80 -7.54 -0.52
C GLY A 116 -3.46 -8.66 -1.46
N THR A 117 -3.83 -8.49 -2.72
CA THR A 117 -3.55 -9.46 -3.77
C THR A 117 -3.13 -8.74 -5.04
N TYR A 118 -2.26 -9.37 -5.83
CA TYR A 118 -1.83 -8.84 -7.11
C TYR A 118 -1.70 -9.97 -8.13
N ALA A 119 -2.59 -9.98 -9.12
CA ALA A 119 -2.56 -10.92 -10.22
C ALA A 119 -1.73 -10.35 -11.36
N TYR A 120 -0.94 -11.18 -12.03
CA TYR A 120 -0.12 -10.77 -13.16
C TYR A 120 -0.11 -11.82 -14.27
N ASP A 121 0.15 -11.34 -15.49
CA ASP A 121 0.39 -12.12 -16.70
C ASP A 121 1.56 -11.48 -17.47
N MET A 122 2.61 -12.27 -17.67
CA MET A 122 3.92 -11.91 -18.21
C MET A 122 4.36 -13.01 -19.20
N PRO A 123 4.08 -12.84 -20.51
CA PRO A 123 4.28 -13.90 -21.50
C PRO A 123 5.75 -14.25 -21.80
N GLY A 124 6.71 -13.53 -21.20
CA GLY A 124 8.13 -13.73 -21.45
C GLY A 124 8.99 -13.55 -20.20
N TRP A 125 10.20 -14.12 -20.27
CA TRP A 125 11.19 -14.06 -19.20
C TRP A 125 11.89 -12.71 -19.08
N ASP A 126 11.70 -11.82 -20.06
CA ASP A 126 12.24 -10.46 -20.07
C ASP A 126 11.25 -9.48 -19.41
N MET A 127 10.57 -9.92 -18.35
CA MET A 127 9.61 -9.12 -17.60
C MET A 127 9.83 -9.31 -16.11
N ASP A 128 9.60 -8.25 -15.33
CA ASP A 128 9.67 -8.27 -13.86
C ASP A 128 8.37 -7.72 -13.29
N VAL A 129 7.95 -8.30 -12.17
CA VAL A 129 6.77 -7.89 -11.42
C VAL A 129 7.17 -7.71 -9.98
N HIS A 130 6.73 -6.60 -9.39
CA HIS A 130 6.98 -6.32 -8.01
C HIS A 130 5.70 -5.89 -7.31
N TYR A 131 5.50 -6.47 -6.14
CA TYR A 131 4.37 -6.23 -5.28
C TYR A 131 4.82 -6.21 -3.83
N ALA A 132 4.75 -5.06 -3.18
CA ALA A 132 5.27 -4.92 -1.82
C ALA A 132 4.49 -3.92 -0.96
N LEU A 133 4.46 -4.24 0.34
CA LEU A 133 4.17 -3.31 1.42
C LEU A 133 5.33 -3.35 2.42
N VAL A 134 5.93 -2.19 2.66
CA VAL A 134 7.08 -2.02 3.54
C VAL A 134 6.75 -0.98 4.60
N VAL A 135 6.99 -1.30 5.86
CA VAL A 135 6.93 -0.35 6.97
C VAL A 135 8.35 -0.15 7.47
N SER A 136 8.76 1.10 7.59
CA SER A 136 10.08 1.47 8.11
C SER A 136 9.95 2.60 9.13
N ASP A 137 10.96 2.76 9.98
CA ASP A 137 11.07 3.93 10.85
C ASP A 137 11.60 5.16 10.09
N SER A 138 11.72 6.29 10.80
CA SER A 138 12.29 7.53 10.26
C SER A 138 13.77 7.42 9.82
N ALA A 139 14.50 6.39 10.25
CA ALA A 139 15.86 6.07 9.83
C ALA A 139 15.89 5.05 8.67
N PHE A 140 14.74 4.77 8.05
CA PHE A 140 14.55 3.78 6.99
C PHE A 140 14.95 2.35 7.39
N GLN A 141 14.95 2.02 8.68
CA GLN A 141 15.09 0.64 9.12
C GLN A 141 13.74 -0.08 8.91
N GLU A 142 13.78 -1.16 8.14
CA GLU A 142 12.59 -1.95 7.82
C GLU A 142 12.13 -2.73 9.06
N ARG A 143 10.86 -2.55 9.43
CA ARG A 143 10.21 -3.23 10.57
C ARG A 143 9.28 -4.34 10.12
N PHE A 144 8.62 -4.09 8.99
CA PHE A 144 7.72 -5.03 8.34
C PHE A 144 7.97 -4.98 6.84
N VAL A 145 8.21 -6.15 6.24
CA VAL A 145 8.38 -6.29 4.80
C VAL A 145 7.53 -7.48 4.36
N GLN A 146 6.52 -7.19 3.56
CA GLN A 146 5.83 -8.21 2.77
C GLN A 146 6.03 -7.80 1.32
N SER A 147 7.00 -8.44 0.68
CA SER A 147 7.36 -8.16 -0.71
C SER A 147 7.43 -9.44 -1.50
N PHE A 148 6.98 -9.35 -2.73
CA PHE A 148 7.31 -10.28 -3.78
C PHE A 148 7.90 -9.49 -4.94
N GLY A 149 9.08 -9.90 -5.39
CA GLY A 149 9.69 -9.43 -6.63
C GLY A 149 10.45 -10.61 -7.21
N ASP A 150 10.04 -11.11 -8.37
CA ASP A 150 10.80 -12.16 -9.05
C ASP A 150 11.72 -11.50 -10.06
N SER A 151 12.86 -11.00 -9.56
CA SER A 151 13.89 -10.41 -10.38
C SER A 151 14.68 -11.49 -11.15
N THR A 152 14.04 -12.46 -11.81
CA THR A 152 14.79 -13.45 -12.59
C THR A 152 13.90 -14.34 -13.46
N PHE A 153 14.02 -14.21 -14.78
CA PHE A 153 14.23 -15.19 -15.87
C PHE A 153 13.65 -16.64 -15.82
N LYS A 154 12.96 -17.07 -14.75
CA LYS A 154 12.52 -18.45 -14.46
C LYS A 154 11.22 -18.56 -13.64
N GLY A 155 10.58 -17.45 -13.27
CA GLY A 155 9.27 -17.41 -12.62
C GLY A 155 8.11 -17.89 -13.52
N PRO A 156 6.95 -18.22 -12.94
CA PRO A 156 5.76 -18.54 -13.73
C PRO A 156 5.33 -17.31 -14.55
N THR A 157 4.88 -17.53 -15.78
CA THR A 157 4.41 -16.46 -16.68
C THR A 157 3.14 -15.78 -16.20
N SER A 158 2.46 -16.34 -15.20
CA SER A 158 1.27 -15.74 -14.61
C SER A 158 1.12 -16.23 -13.18
N GLY A 159 0.54 -15.42 -12.31
CA GLY A 159 0.32 -15.82 -10.94
C GLY A 159 -0.48 -14.81 -10.16
N ILE A 160 -0.64 -15.11 -8.87
CA ILE A 160 -1.26 -14.22 -7.89
C ILE A 160 -0.32 -14.15 -6.69
N PHE A 161 0.07 -12.94 -6.32
CA PHE A 161 0.70 -12.67 -5.05
C PHE A 161 -0.35 -12.28 -4.03
N SER A 162 -0.14 -12.71 -2.79
CA SER A 162 -0.95 -12.31 -1.67
C SER A 162 -0.02 -11.81 -0.57
N LEU A 163 -0.38 -10.69 0.05
CA LEU A 163 0.24 -10.26 1.30
C LEU A 163 -0.79 -10.29 2.41
N SER A 164 -0.32 -10.61 3.61
CA SER A 164 -1.10 -10.51 4.84
C SER A 164 -0.14 -10.35 6.01
N GLY A 165 -0.41 -9.40 6.90
CA GLY A 165 0.41 -9.25 8.09
C GLY A 165 -0.03 -8.13 9.00
N THR A 166 0.61 -8.07 10.16
CA THR A 166 0.39 -7.02 11.15
C THR A 166 1.72 -6.50 11.69
N ASP A 167 1.74 -5.23 12.08
CA ASP A 167 2.87 -4.60 12.78
C ASP A 167 2.34 -3.62 13.85
N ILE A 168 3.16 -3.24 14.81
CA ILE A 168 2.84 -2.20 15.79
C ILE A 168 3.65 -0.95 15.43
N LEU A 169 2.95 0.16 15.21
CA LEU A 169 3.54 1.49 15.03
C LEU A 169 3.60 2.18 16.40
N PRO A 170 4.80 2.44 16.97
CA PRO A 170 4.92 2.99 18.31
C PRO A 170 4.45 4.43 18.39
N ALA A 171 3.90 4.80 19.55
CA ALA A 171 3.56 6.17 19.88
C ALA A 171 4.78 7.10 19.79
N GLY A 172 4.60 8.28 19.18
CA GLY A 172 5.59 9.36 19.13
C GLY A 172 6.71 9.14 18.10
N GLU A 173 6.71 8.04 17.36
CA GLU A 173 7.69 7.75 16.31
C GLU A 173 7.05 7.88 14.93
N THR A 174 7.74 8.56 14.00
CA THR A 174 7.32 8.59 12.61
C THR A 174 7.62 7.24 11.94
N SER A 175 6.56 6.59 11.46
CA SER A 175 6.63 5.40 10.62
C SER A 175 6.33 5.75 9.17
N ILE A 176 7.02 5.10 8.23
CA ILE A 176 6.83 5.26 6.79
C ILE A 176 6.25 3.96 6.25
N ILE A 177 5.01 4.03 5.78
CA ILE A 177 4.31 2.93 5.10
C ILE A 177 4.45 3.14 3.60
N ARG A 178 5.24 2.30 2.95
CA ARG A 178 5.49 2.32 1.50
C ARG A 178 4.77 1.17 0.82
N TYR A 179 4.02 1.46 -0.23
CA TYR A 179 3.44 0.44 -1.10
C TYR A 179 4.01 0.55 -2.51
N ILE A 180 4.17 -0.59 -3.18
CA ILE A 180 4.74 -0.70 -4.53
C ILE A 180 4.00 -1.79 -5.31
N MET A 181 3.52 -1.44 -6.49
CA MET A 181 2.94 -2.33 -7.50
C MET A 181 3.53 -1.92 -8.84
N TYR A 182 4.32 -2.77 -9.49
CA TYR A 182 4.79 -2.48 -10.83
C TYR A 182 5.00 -3.72 -11.68
N ILE A 183 4.96 -3.48 -12.99
CA ILE A 183 5.39 -4.42 -14.01
C ILE A 183 6.38 -3.71 -14.93
N ASP A 184 7.49 -4.39 -15.18
CA ASP A 184 8.52 -4.02 -16.13
C ASP A 184 8.53 -4.99 -17.29
N GLY A 185 8.51 -4.47 -18.51
CA GLY A 185 9.05 -5.17 -19.67
C GLY A 185 10.47 -4.70 -19.93
N PHE A 186 11.35 -5.62 -20.31
CA PHE A 186 12.68 -5.35 -20.86
C PHE A 186 13.01 -6.38 -21.95
N GLY A 187 14.18 -6.27 -22.59
CA GLY A 187 14.75 -7.31 -23.45
C GLY A 187 14.09 -7.51 -24.83
N SER A 188 12.89 -8.07 -24.88
CA SER A 188 12.22 -8.52 -26.11
C SER A 188 11.07 -7.61 -26.52
N SER A 189 11.31 -6.82 -27.58
CA SER A 189 10.31 -5.92 -28.16
C SER A 189 9.05 -6.66 -28.60
N GLY A 190 7.88 -6.07 -28.36
CA GLY A 190 6.58 -6.58 -28.81
C GLY A 190 5.83 -7.41 -27.76
N LEU A 191 6.43 -7.66 -26.59
CA LEU A 191 5.75 -8.36 -25.50
C LEU A 191 4.88 -7.39 -24.68
N LEU A 192 3.73 -7.90 -24.25
CA LEU A 192 2.77 -7.18 -23.41
C LEU A 192 2.62 -7.92 -22.08
N ALA A 193 2.92 -7.26 -20.97
CA ALA A 193 2.61 -7.74 -19.63
C ALA A 193 1.44 -6.96 -19.06
N SER A 194 0.70 -7.59 -18.17
CA SER A 194 -0.37 -6.96 -17.43
C SER A 194 -0.43 -7.44 -15.99
N GLY A 195 -0.97 -6.61 -15.12
CA GLY A 195 -1.21 -7.00 -13.73
C GLY A 195 -2.14 -6.05 -13.04
N SER A 196 -2.90 -6.58 -12.10
CA SER A 196 -3.89 -5.82 -11.37
C SER A 196 -4.06 -6.38 -9.98
N GLY A 197 -4.33 -5.50 -9.02
CA GLY A 197 -4.47 -5.91 -7.65
C GLY A 197 -4.85 -4.78 -6.72
N GLU A 198 -4.75 -5.08 -5.44
CA GLU A 198 -5.05 -4.15 -4.38
C GLU A 198 -4.21 -4.41 -3.14
N ILE A 199 -3.93 -3.32 -2.42
CA ILE A 199 -3.40 -3.32 -1.06
C ILE A 199 -4.41 -2.61 -0.18
N HIS A 200 -4.88 -3.31 0.84
CA HIS A 200 -5.69 -2.74 1.91
C HIS A 200 -4.89 -2.79 3.20
N PHE A 201 -4.73 -1.65 3.87
CA PHE A 201 -4.24 -1.64 5.24
C PHE A 201 -5.05 -0.70 6.11
N SER A 202 -5.13 -1.06 7.39
CA SER A 202 -5.82 -0.31 8.41
C SER A 202 -4.91 -0.07 9.61
N LEU A 203 -5.10 1.07 10.26
CA LEU A 203 -4.49 1.42 11.53
C LEU A 203 -5.59 1.49 12.57
N ALA A 204 -5.37 0.91 13.75
CA ALA A 204 -6.27 1.02 14.89
C ALA A 204 -5.47 1.15 16.19
N ALA A 205 -5.97 1.89 17.18
CA ALA A 205 -5.31 1.95 18.48
C ALA A 205 -5.17 0.54 19.11
N VAL A 206 -3.99 0.22 19.63
CA VAL A 206 -3.78 -1.00 20.41
C VAL A 206 -4.56 -0.86 21.73
N PRO A 207 -5.48 -1.80 22.05
CA PRO A 207 -6.20 -1.73 23.32
C PRO A 207 -5.22 -1.72 24.49
N GLU A 208 -5.33 -0.72 25.36
CA GLU A 208 -4.50 -0.67 26.56
C GLU A 208 -4.73 -1.92 27.42
N CYS A 209 -3.68 -2.38 28.11
CA CYS A 209 -3.78 -3.48 29.08
C CYS A 209 -4.87 -3.24 30.14
N SER A 210 -5.13 -1.97 30.48
CA SER A 210 -6.18 -1.53 31.39
C SER A 210 -7.58 -1.91 30.86
N THR A 211 -7.84 -1.69 29.58
CA THR A 211 -9.09 -2.05 28.89
C THR A 211 -9.28 -3.56 28.86
N LEU A 212 -8.21 -4.31 28.58
CA LEU A 212 -8.24 -5.78 28.62
C LEU A 212 -8.52 -6.31 30.03
N ALA A 213 -7.92 -5.70 31.06
CA ALA A 213 -8.17 -6.05 32.45
C ALA A 213 -9.62 -5.77 32.86
N LEU A 214 -10.19 -4.62 32.44
CA LEU A 214 -11.60 -4.27 32.68
C LEU A 214 -12.55 -5.26 32.00
N LEU A 215 -12.29 -5.65 30.75
CA LEU A 215 -13.08 -6.65 30.04
C LEU A 215 -12.99 -8.03 30.70
N ALA A 216 -11.78 -8.45 31.09
CA ALA A 216 -11.56 -9.71 31.80
C ALA A 216 -12.30 -9.74 33.14
N PHE A 217 -12.27 -8.63 33.90
CA PHE A 217 -12.99 -8.50 35.16
C PHE A 217 -14.51 -8.54 34.96
N GLY A 218 -15.03 -7.79 33.97
CA GLY A 218 -16.45 -7.83 33.62
C GLY A 218 -16.92 -9.25 33.25
N MET A 219 -16.15 -9.97 32.44
CA MET A 219 -16.46 -11.36 32.10
C MET A 219 -16.40 -12.31 33.30
N ALA A 220 -15.46 -12.09 34.23
CA ALA A 220 -15.38 -12.86 35.46
C ALA A 220 -16.63 -12.66 36.34
N CYS A 221 -17.17 -11.44 36.43
CA CYS A 221 -18.40 -11.15 37.16
C CYS A 221 -19.66 -11.75 36.49
N LEU A 222 -19.67 -11.91 35.17
CA LEU A 222 -20.80 -12.50 34.42
C LEU A 222 -20.86 -14.03 34.51
N ARG A 223 -19.76 -14.69 34.91
CA ARG A 223 -19.79 -16.13 35.23
C ARG A 223 -20.57 -16.35 36.52
N LYS A 224 -21.90 -16.43 36.42
CA LYS A 224 -22.77 -16.87 37.53
C LYS A 224 -22.17 -18.16 38.11
N PRO A 225 -21.96 -18.25 39.43
CA PRO A 225 -21.51 -19.49 40.04
C PRO A 225 -22.53 -20.57 39.66
N ARG A 226 -22.09 -21.60 38.93
CA ARG A 226 -22.89 -22.81 38.70
C ARG A 226 -23.19 -23.36 40.09
N ARG A 227 -24.38 -23.06 40.62
CA ARG A 227 -24.91 -23.75 41.80
C ARG A 227 -24.91 -25.22 41.44
N ARG A 228 -23.92 -25.96 41.94
CA ARG A 228 -23.96 -27.43 41.93
C ARG A 228 -25.20 -27.79 42.73
N LEU A 229 -26.27 -28.13 42.03
CA LEU A 229 -27.41 -28.82 42.62
C LEU A 229 -26.83 -30.10 43.22
N ARG A 230 -26.66 -30.10 44.55
CA ARG A 230 -26.44 -31.34 45.31
C ARG A 230 -27.73 -32.13 45.17
N LEU A 231 -27.68 -33.20 44.39
CA LEU A 231 -28.64 -34.30 44.49
C LEU A 231 -28.31 -35.03 45.79
N GLU A 232 -29.10 -34.77 46.83
CA GLU A 232 -29.15 -35.65 48.00
C GLU A 232 -30.00 -36.86 47.62
N ALA A 233 -29.45 -38.05 47.91
CA ALA A 233 -30.02 -39.37 47.64
C ALA A 233 -30.61 -39.96 48.92
#